data_AF-A0A9W8EUX2-F1
#
_entry.id   AF-A0A9W8EUX2-F1
#
_cell.length_a   1.000
_cell.length_b   1.000
_cell.length_c   1.000
_cell.angle_alpha   90.00
_cell.angle_beta   90.00
_cell.angle_gamma   90.00
#
_symmetry.space_group_name_H-M   'P 1'
#
loop_
_entity.id
_entity.type
_entity.pdbx_description
1 polymer ?
#
loop_
_entity_poly.entity_id
_entity_poly.type
_entity_poly.pdbx_seq_one_letter_code
_entity_poly.pdbx_strand_id
1 'polypeptide(L)'
;MFKAILKFPHNFPFEPPTMRFTSKMWHPNVYEDGRVCISILHSPEEDSSGYEDVSERWSAARSIESILVSVIAMLSSPNDESAANVDAAKMWRDDKSLYKKTAQRCVEKSMED
;
A
#
# COMPACT_ATOMS: atom_id res chain seq x y z
N MET A 1 13.18 -9.30 3.78
CA MET A 1 12.31 -8.72 4.83
C MET A 1 12.03 -7.29 4.40
N PHE A 2 10.79 -6.81 4.35
CA PHE A 2 10.53 -5.45 3.84
C PHE A 2 10.63 -4.41 4.95
N LYS A 3 11.44 -3.37 4.71
CA LYS A 3 11.58 -2.21 5.60
C LYS A 3 10.64 -1.11 5.15
N ALA A 4 10.01 -0.42 6.10
CA ALA A 4 9.11 0.69 5.83
C ALA A 4 9.23 1.77 6.91
N ILE A 5 8.86 2.99 6.54
CA ILE A 5 8.75 4.15 7.43
C ILE A 5 7.28 4.55 7.50
N LEU A 6 6.78 4.72 8.72
CA LEU A 6 5.49 5.32 9.01
C LEU A 6 5.73 6.73 9.57
N LYS A 7 5.22 7.76 8.88
CA LYS A 7 5.40 9.16 9.27
C LYS A 7 4.06 9.75 9.70
N PHE A 8 3.99 10.18 10.95
CA PHE A 8 2.79 10.77 11.54
C PHE A 8 2.72 12.27 11.26
N PRO A 9 1.52 12.81 10.94
CA PRO A 9 1.32 14.25 10.81
C PRO A 9 1.25 14.93 12.18
N HIS A 10 1.35 16.25 12.21
CA HIS A 10 1.30 17.03 13.46
C HIS A 10 -0.06 16.97 14.16
N ASN A 11 -1.14 16.73 13.42
CA ASN A 11 -2.52 16.64 13.90
C ASN A 11 -3.00 15.18 14.02
N PHE A 12 -2.11 14.19 14.07
CA PHE A 12 -2.49 12.81 14.40
C PHE A 12 -3.24 12.77 15.75
N PRO A 13 -4.37 12.05 15.89
CA PRO A 13 -4.93 11.05 14.96
C PRO A 13 -6.01 11.57 14.01
N PHE A 14 -6.19 12.88 13.86
CA PHE A 14 -7.22 13.43 12.97
C PHE A 14 -6.87 13.21 11.47
N GLU A 15 -5.59 13.26 11.12
CA GLU A 15 -5.08 12.82 9.82
C GLU A 15 -4.31 11.49 9.94
N PRO A 16 -4.34 10.65 8.88
CA PRO A 16 -3.60 9.40 8.86
C PRO A 16 -2.08 9.63 8.82
N PRO A 17 -1.28 8.67 9.31
CA PRO A 17 0.12 8.63 8.95
C PRO A 17 0.29 8.31 7.46
N THR A 18 1.45 8.64 6.91
CA THR A 18 1.87 8.14 5.59
C THR A 18 2.81 6.95 5.75
N MET A 19 2.68 5.95 4.89
CA MET A 19 3.56 4.77 4.88
C MET A 19 4.35 4.70 3.58
N ARG A 20 5.66 4.42 3.70
CA ARG A 20 6.56 4.23 2.56
C ARG A 20 7.49 3.05 2.81
N PHE A 21 7.51 2.08 1.88
CA PHE A 21 8.55 1.05 1.86
C PHE A 21 9.89 1.68 1.48
N THR A 22 10.93 1.39 2.26
CA THR A 22 12.32 1.76 1.93
C THR A 22 13.00 0.67 1.13
N SER A 23 12.56 -0.58 1.27
CA SER A 23 12.92 -1.67 0.37
C SER A 23 12.24 -1.50 -1.00
N LYS A 24 12.89 -1.97 -2.07
CA LYS A 24 12.29 -1.96 -3.41
C LYS A 24 11.09 -2.90 -3.47
N MET A 25 9.95 -2.38 -3.90
CA MET A 25 8.69 -3.12 -4.04
C MET A 25 8.23 -3.20 -5.50
N TRP A 26 7.53 -4.27 -5.83
CA TRP A 26 6.78 -4.43 -7.09
C TRP A 26 5.36 -4.86 -6.73
N HIS A 27 4.43 -3.92 -6.67
CA HIS A 27 3.08 -4.16 -6.17
C HIS A 27 2.07 -3.15 -6.74
N PRO A 28 0.85 -3.56 -7.12
CA PRO A 28 -0.20 -2.67 -7.65
C PRO A 28 -0.50 -1.45 -6.76
N ASN A 29 -0.54 -1.64 -5.45
CA ASN A 29 -0.86 -0.57 -4.48
C ASN A 29 0.36 0.13 -3.86
N VAL A 30 1.55 0.01 -4.47
CA VAL A 30 2.77 0.68 -4.03
C VAL A 30 3.35 1.48 -5.19
N TYR A 31 3.50 2.80 -5.01
CA TYR A 31 4.11 3.71 -5.97
C TYR A 31 5.59 3.36 -6.20
N GLU A 32 6.17 3.85 -7.30
CA GLU A 32 7.59 3.61 -7.62
C GLU A 32 8.55 4.17 -6.55
N ASP A 33 8.15 5.25 -5.86
CA ASP A 33 8.89 5.83 -4.73
C ASP A 33 8.67 5.08 -3.40
N GLY A 34 7.91 3.99 -3.41
CA GLY A 34 7.61 3.14 -2.27
C GLY A 34 6.42 3.58 -1.42
N ARG A 35 5.74 4.70 -1.74
CA ARG A 35 4.53 5.12 -1.00
C ARG A 35 3.44 4.06 -1.14
N VAL A 36 2.74 3.78 -0.04
CA VAL A 36 1.63 2.82 -0.01
C VAL A 36 0.31 3.56 -0.25
N CYS A 37 -0.54 3.02 -1.12
CA CYS A 37 -1.82 3.59 -1.53
C CYS A 37 -2.96 2.62 -1.18
N ILE A 38 -3.56 2.79 -0.01
CA ILE A 38 -4.70 2.01 0.47
C ILE A 38 -5.65 2.93 1.24
N SER A 39 -6.95 2.65 1.16
CA SER A 39 -8.02 3.51 1.69
C SER A 39 -7.84 3.90 3.16
N ILE A 40 -7.34 2.99 4.00
CA ILE A 40 -7.07 3.26 5.43
C ILE A 40 -6.04 4.39 5.67
N LEU A 41 -5.22 4.74 4.68
CA LEU A 41 -4.25 5.84 4.73
C LEU A 41 -4.76 7.12 4.04
N HIS A 42 -5.98 7.12 3.50
CA HIS A 42 -6.59 8.30 2.88
C HIS A 42 -7.37 9.11 3.90
N SER A 43 -7.28 10.44 3.76
CA SER A 43 -7.99 11.39 4.61
C SER A 43 -9.51 11.20 4.49
N PRO A 44 -10.26 11.36 5.59
CA PRO A 44 -11.71 11.18 5.59
C PRO A 44 -12.45 12.16 4.67
N GLU A 45 -11.89 13.36 4.46
CA GLU A 45 -12.52 14.45 3.71
C GLU A 45 -12.23 14.42 2.20
N GLU A 46 -11.19 13.71 1.77
CA GLU A 46 -10.78 13.66 0.36
C GLU A 46 -11.40 12.45 -0.35
N ASP A 47 -12.62 12.58 -0.88
CA ASP A 47 -13.11 11.65 -1.90
C ASP A 47 -12.73 12.09 -3.31
N SER A 48 -11.43 12.02 -3.59
CA SER A 48 -10.90 12.42 -4.90
C SER A 48 -11.33 11.47 -6.04
N SER A 49 -11.78 10.25 -5.73
CA SER A 49 -11.98 9.20 -6.73
C SER A 49 -13.41 8.63 -6.76
N GLY A 50 -14.20 8.72 -5.68
CA GLY A 50 -15.58 8.22 -5.63
C GLY A 50 -15.72 6.70 -5.52
N TYR A 51 -14.61 5.97 -5.39
CA TYR A 51 -14.56 4.50 -5.43
C TYR A 51 -14.39 3.85 -4.04
N GLU A 52 -14.12 4.63 -3.00
CA GLU A 52 -13.81 4.09 -1.67
C GLU A 52 -14.98 4.30 -0.70
N ASP A 53 -15.32 3.25 0.04
CA ASP A 53 -16.30 3.38 1.12
C ASP A 53 -15.70 4.20 2.27
N VAL A 54 -16.47 5.17 2.79
CA VAL A 54 -16.03 6.03 3.90
C VAL A 54 -15.62 5.22 5.14
N SER A 55 -16.24 4.05 5.35
CA SER A 55 -15.88 3.14 6.43
C SER A 55 -14.51 2.50 6.26
N GLU A 56 -13.94 2.46 5.05
CA GLU A 56 -12.60 1.94 4.78
C GLU A 56 -11.50 2.99 5.01
N ARG A 57 -11.86 4.28 5.03
CA ARG A 57 -10.93 5.41 5.17
C ARG A 57 -10.36 5.61 6.55
N TRP A 58 -9.33 6.43 6.68
CA TRP A 58 -8.82 6.79 8.00
C TRP A 58 -9.91 7.40 8.89
N SER A 59 -9.93 6.97 10.14
CA SER A 59 -10.65 7.65 11.21
C SER A 59 -9.81 7.58 12.48
N ALA A 60 -9.99 8.55 13.39
CA ALA A 60 -9.27 8.58 14.65
C ALA A 60 -9.52 7.34 15.56
N ALA A 61 -10.50 6.50 15.22
CA ALA A 61 -10.76 5.22 15.89
C ALA A 61 -9.85 4.08 15.42
N ARG A 62 -9.15 4.24 14.29
CA ARG A 62 -8.23 3.23 13.75
C ARG A 62 -6.88 3.26 14.45
N SER A 63 -6.25 2.10 14.55
CA SER A 63 -4.96 1.91 15.21
C SER A 63 -3.83 1.70 14.19
N ILE A 64 -2.58 1.89 14.64
CA ILE A 64 -1.40 1.53 13.84
C ILE A 64 -1.42 0.04 13.49
N GLU A 65 -1.86 -0.82 14.41
CA GLU A 65 -2.04 -2.24 14.16
C GLU A 65 -3.00 -2.49 12.99
N SER A 66 -4.15 -1.79 12.94
CA SER A 66 -5.10 -1.92 11.84
C SER A 66 -4.49 -1.55 10.49
N ILE A 67 -3.61 -0.53 10.45
CA ILE A 67 -2.85 -0.17 9.24
C ILE A 67 -1.95 -1.34 8.82
N LEU A 68 -1.18 -1.92 9.74
CA LEU A 68 -0.26 -3.00 9.43
C LEU A 68 -0.99 -4.27 8.96
N VAL A 69 -2.14 -4.59 9.58
CA VAL A 69 -3.01 -5.68 9.14
C VAL A 69 -3.51 -5.44 7.72
N SER A 70 -4.00 -4.23 7.42
CA SER A 70 -4.43 -3.84 6.07
C SER A 70 -3.29 -3.95 5.04
N VAL A 71 -2.06 -3.61 5.40
CA VAL A 71 -0.89 -3.76 4.52
C VAL A 71 -0.57 -5.24 4.26
N ILE A 72 -0.65 -6.10 5.27
CA ILE A 72 -0.44 -7.55 5.09
C ILE A 72 -1.53 -8.14 4.18
N ALA A 73 -2.78 -7.74 4.38
CA ALA A 73 -3.90 -8.14 3.53
C ALA A 73 -3.69 -7.68 2.07
N MET A 74 -3.29 -6.42 1.88
CA MET A 74 -2.97 -5.84 0.58
C MET A 74 -1.83 -6.60 -0.14
N LEU A 75 -0.76 -6.97 0.56
CA LEU A 75 0.34 -7.76 -0.02
C LEU A 75 -0.13 -9.15 -0.48
N SER A 76 -1.13 -9.71 0.19
CA SER A 76 -1.68 -11.04 -0.11
C SER A 76 -2.71 -11.00 -1.23
N SER A 77 -3.50 -9.92 -1.30
CA SER A 77 -4.57 -9.70 -2.27
C SER A 77 -4.46 -8.28 -2.84
N PRO A 78 -3.66 -8.08 -3.89
CA PRO A 78 -3.51 -6.77 -4.52
C PRO A 78 -4.85 -6.24 -5.03
N ASN A 79 -5.13 -4.96 -4.76
CA ASN A 79 -6.30 -4.26 -5.31
C ASN A 79 -5.90 -3.63 -6.66
N ASP A 80 -6.59 -4.01 -7.73
CA ASP A 80 -6.30 -3.60 -9.10
C ASP A 80 -7.23 -2.51 -9.65
N GLU A 81 -8.27 -2.14 -8.90
CA GLU A 81 -9.25 -1.08 -9.25
C GLU A 81 -8.64 0.32 -9.04
N SER A 82 -7.78 0.49 -8.03
CA SER A 82 -7.10 1.75 -7.69
C SER A 82 -5.57 1.59 -7.61
N ALA A 83 -5.00 0.99 -8.65
CA ALA A 83 -3.58 0.70 -8.71
C ALA A 83 -2.70 1.98 -8.75
N ALA A 84 -1.84 2.13 -7.74
CA ALA A 84 -0.75 3.11 -7.72
C ALA A 84 0.37 2.79 -8.73
N ASN A 85 0.54 1.51 -9.07
CA ASN A 85 1.48 1.03 -10.08
C ASN A 85 0.70 0.25 -11.14
N VAL A 86 0.41 0.94 -12.24
CA VAL A 86 -0.38 0.41 -13.36
C VAL A 86 0.31 -0.76 -14.05
N ASP A 87 1.64 -0.74 -14.15
CA ASP A 87 2.42 -1.82 -14.77
C ASP A 87 2.36 -3.10 -13.92
N ALA A 88 2.50 -2.97 -12.60
CA ALA A 88 2.35 -4.08 -11.67
C ALA A 88 0.92 -4.64 -11.69
N ALA A 89 -0.10 -3.78 -11.78
CA ALA A 89 -1.50 -4.19 -11.88
C ALA A 89 -1.80 -4.90 -13.20
N LYS A 90 -1.30 -4.38 -14.33
CA LYS A 90 -1.41 -5.03 -15.63
C LYS A 90 -0.74 -6.40 -15.62
N MET A 91 0.49 -6.48 -15.09
CA MET A 91 1.20 -7.75 -14.95
C MET A 91 0.46 -8.73 -14.04
N TRP A 92 -0.13 -8.27 -12.94
CA TRP A 92 -0.95 -9.09 -12.06
C TRP A 92 -2.17 -9.72 -12.77
N ARG A 93 -2.84 -8.95 -13.64
CA ARG A 93 -3.99 -9.41 -14.44
C ARG A 93 -3.59 -10.31 -15.62
N ASP A 94 -2.60 -9.87 -16.39
CA ASP A 94 -2.28 -10.45 -17.71
C ASP A 94 -1.26 -11.59 -17.62
N ASP A 95 -0.31 -11.53 -16.67
CA ASP A 95 0.74 -12.54 -16.49
C ASP A 95 1.15 -12.70 -15.02
N LYS A 96 0.29 -13.42 -14.29
CA LYS A 96 0.49 -13.71 -12.86
C LYS A 96 1.79 -14.48 -12.58
N SER A 97 2.31 -15.24 -13.54
CA SER A 97 3.58 -15.97 -13.42
C SER A 97 4.77 -15.00 -13.41
N LEU A 98 4.79 -14.08 -14.36
CA LEU A 98 5.81 -13.03 -14.43
C LEU A 98 5.72 -12.08 -13.21
N TYR A 99 4.50 -11.75 -12.77
CA TYR A 99 4.31 -11.00 -11.52
C TYR A 99 4.97 -11.69 -10.34
N LYS A 100 4.68 -12.98 -10.12
CA LYS A 100 5.24 -13.76 -9.01
C LYS A 100 6.76 -13.81 -9.07
N LYS A 101 7.34 -14.03 -10.26
CA LYS A 101 8.80 -14.05 -10.46
C LYS A 101 9.43 -12.69 -10.13
N THR A 102 8.78 -11.60 -10.51
CA THR A 102 9.25 -10.23 -10.26
C THR A 102 9.16 -9.88 -8.77
N ALA A 103 8.03 -10.19 -8.13
CA ALA A 103 7.84 -10.00 -6.69
C ALA A 103 8.83 -10.83 -5.87
N GLN A 104 9.10 -12.07 -6.27
CA GLN A 104 10.09 -12.93 -5.60
C GLN A 104 11.50 -12.33 -5.67
N ARG A 105 11.86 -11.70 -6.79
CA ARG A 105 13.14 -10.98 -6.93
C ARG A 105 13.23 -9.77 -5.98
N CYS A 106 12.11 -9.10 -5.70
CA CYS A 106 12.05 -8.05 -4.68
C CYS A 106 12.23 -8.62 -3.27
N VAL A 107 11.63 -9.78 -2.98
CA VAL A 107 11.82 -10.48 -1.69
C VAL A 107 13.30 -10.80 -1.47
N GLU A 108 13.97 -11.41 -2.45
CA GLU A 108 15.40 -11.76 -2.39
C GLU A 108 16.26 -10.54 -2.09
N LYS A 109 16.10 -9.46 -2.86
CA LYS A 109 16.84 -8.20 -2.63
C LYS A 109 16.59 -7.60 -1.25
N SER A 110 15.34 -7.64 -0.77
CA SER A 110 15.00 -7.13 0.56
C SER A 110 15.63 -7.93 1.72
N MET A 111 16.24 -9.08 1.46
CA MET A 111 16.98 -9.84 2.49
C MET A 111 18.46 -9.50 2.53
N GLU A 112 18.98 -8.88 1.47
CA GLU A 112 20.38 -8.45 1.35
C GLU A 112 20.61 -7.05 1.95
N ASP A 113 19.57 -6.21 1.95
CA ASP A 113 19.55 -4.83 2.47
C ASP A 113 19.28 -4.73 3.98
#